data_AF-K9YR93-F1
#
_entry.id   AF-K9YR93-F1
#
_cell.length_a   1.000
_cell.length_b   1.000
_cell.length_c   1.000
_cell.angle_alpha   90.00
_cell.angle_beta   90.00
_cell.angle_gamma   90.00
#
_symmetry.space_group_name_H-M   'P 1'
#
loop_
_entity.id
_entity.type
_entity.pdbx_description
1 polymer ?
#
loop_
_entity_poly.entity_id
_entity_poly.type
_entity_poly.pdbx_seq_one_letter_code
_entity_poly.pdbx_strand_id
1 'polypeptide(L)'
;MNVMENLVAIEVEKQLKSFPQKRIENISKLDVITYALNRLPPLYAASKEGMAKQTEEGKENYQEKIKLTVQLAIAQVRRDPIRKATRITSPSYLGKMSVEGSDGV
;
A
#
# COMPACT_ATOMS: atom_id res chain seq x y z
N MET A 1 10.97 10.44 1.86
CA MET A 1 9.92 9.52 1.32
C MET A 1 10.26 8.10 1.72
N ASN A 2 9.28 7.25 2.02
CA ASN A 2 9.51 5.82 2.26
C ASN A 2 9.30 5.04 0.95
N VAL A 3 10.35 4.44 0.40
CA VAL A 3 10.29 3.68 -0.85
C VAL A 3 9.47 2.39 -0.71
N MET A 4 9.43 1.82 0.51
CA MET A 4 8.64 0.62 0.80
C MET A 4 7.14 0.83 0.51
N GLU A 5 6.63 2.06 0.65
CA GLU A 5 5.22 2.37 0.33
C GLU A 5 4.87 2.03 -1.12
N ASN A 6 5.75 2.40 -2.06
CA ASN A 6 5.53 2.15 -3.48
C ASN A 6 5.63 0.66 -3.82
N LEU A 7 6.64 -0.02 -3.29
CA LEU A 7 6.85 -1.46 -3.52
C LEU A 7 5.69 -2.30 -2.98
N VAL A 8 5.20 -1.96 -1.78
CA VAL A 8 4.01 -2.60 -1.19
C VAL A 8 2.77 -2.33 -2.01
N ALA A 9 2.52 -1.08 -2.44
CA ALA A 9 1.36 -0.74 -3.26
C ALA A 9 1.34 -1.53 -4.58
N ILE A 10 2.48 -1.67 -5.26
CA ILE A 10 2.61 -2.46 -6.49
C ILE A 10 2.26 -3.94 -6.23
N GLU A 11 2.80 -4.53 -5.17
CA GLU A 11 2.54 -5.94 -4.85
C GLU A 11 1.08 -6.18 -4.42
N VAL A 12 0.46 -5.23 -3.70
CA VAL A 12 -0.97 -5.29 -3.35
C VAL A 12 -1.83 -5.29 -4.61
N GLU A 13 -1.59 -4.38 -5.55
CA GLU A 13 -2.31 -4.35 -6.83
C GLU A 13 -2.13 -5.65 -7.61
N LYS A 14 -0.90 -6.15 -7.69
CA LYS A 14 -0.56 -7.40 -8.39
C LYS A 14 -1.31 -8.60 -7.79
N GLN A 15 -1.30 -8.76 -6.47
CA GLN A 15 -1.96 -9.88 -5.82
C GLN A 15 -3.48 -9.75 -5.90
N LEU A 16 -4.06 -8.58 -5.66
CA LEU A 16 -5.51 -8.38 -5.76
C LEU A 16 -6.04 -8.67 -7.18
N LYS A 17 -5.32 -8.26 -8.23
CA LYS A 17 -5.67 -8.59 -9.63
C LYS A 17 -5.67 -10.10 -9.91
N SER A 18 -4.94 -10.91 -9.15
CA SER A 18 -4.93 -12.37 -9.30
C SER A 18 -6.12 -13.09 -8.67
N PHE A 19 -6.92 -12.40 -7.84
CA PHE A 19 -8.12 -12.98 -7.24
C PHE A 19 -9.36 -12.72 -8.10
N PRO A 20 -10.32 -13.66 -8.15
CA PRO A 20 -11.64 -13.39 -8.71
C PRO A 20 -12.32 -12.21 -7.99
N GLN A 21 -12.99 -11.34 -8.76
CA GLN A 21 -13.60 -10.09 -8.26
C GLN A 21 -14.47 -10.29 -7.00
N LYS A 22 -15.31 -11.34 -7.00
CA LYS A 22 -16.17 -11.71 -5.86
C LYS A 22 -15.41 -11.95 -4.54
N ARG A 23 -14.11 -12.24 -4.58
CA ARG A 23 -13.28 -12.48 -3.40
C ARG A 23 -12.58 -11.22 -2.86
N ILE A 24 -12.64 -10.11 -3.58
CA ILE A 24 -11.95 -8.85 -3.22
C ILE A 24 -12.88 -7.66 -3.01
N GLU A 25 -14.19 -7.78 -3.30
CA GLU A 25 -15.18 -6.70 -3.20
C GLU A 25 -15.19 -5.95 -1.86
N ASN A 26 -14.82 -6.61 -0.77
CA ASN A 26 -14.83 -6.03 0.59
C ASN A 26 -13.44 -5.79 1.19
N ILE A 27 -12.37 -5.89 0.40
CA ILE A 27 -11.00 -5.72 0.88
C ILE A 27 -10.55 -4.26 0.67
N SER A 28 -10.36 -3.51 1.76
CA SER A 28 -9.78 -2.18 1.72
C SER A 28 -8.29 -2.27 1.34
N LYS A 29 -7.93 -1.76 0.16
CA LYS A 29 -6.51 -1.68 -0.29
C LYS A 29 -5.66 -0.90 0.71
N LEU A 30 -6.19 0.19 1.25
CA LEU A 30 -5.52 1.02 2.25
C LEU A 30 -5.18 0.21 3.49
N ASP A 31 -6.13 -0.58 4.00
CA ASP A 31 -5.95 -1.38 5.21
C ASP A 31 -4.90 -2.47 5.00
N VAL A 32 -4.88 -3.09 3.80
CA VAL A 32 -3.85 -4.06 3.42
C VAL A 32 -2.47 -3.40 3.39
N ILE A 33 -2.34 -2.24 2.75
CA ILE A 33 -1.09 -1.48 2.67
C ILE A 33 -0.61 -1.09 4.08
N THR A 34 -1.48 -0.51 4.90
CA THR A 34 -1.14 -0.11 6.28
C THR A 34 -0.74 -1.32 7.12
N TYR A 35 -1.47 -2.43 7.02
CA TYR A 35 -1.14 -3.66 7.74
C TYR A 35 0.24 -4.19 7.32
N ALA A 36 0.56 -4.15 6.02
CA ALA A 36 1.83 -4.63 5.51
C ALA A 36 3.01 -3.71 5.89
N LEU A 37 2.85 -2.39 5.76
CA LEU A 37 3.89 -1.42 6.09
C LEU A 37 4.26 -1.44 7.58
N ASN A 38 3.29 -1.70 8.47
CA ASN A 38 3.56 -1.87 9.89
C ASN A 38 4.42 -3.11 10.23
N ARG A 39 4.74 -3.96 9.25
CA ARG A 39 5.50 -5.22 9.40
C ARG A 39 6.75 -5.28 8.52
N LEU A 40 6.98 -4.26 7.70
CA LEU A 40 8.12 -4.17 6.81
C LEU A 40 9.05 -3.06 7.29
N PRO A 41 10.38 -3.25 7.17
CA PRO A 41 11.30 -2.16 7.48
C PRO A 41 11.07 -1.00 6.50
N PRO A 42 11.04 0.25 6.98
CA PRO A 42 10.95 1.40 6.09
C PRO A 42 12.27 1.59 5.35
N LEU A 43 12.19 2.01 4.09
CA LEU A 43 13.35 2.37 3.26
C LEU A 43 13.28 3.86 2.95
N TYR A 44 13.75 4.68 3.89
CA TYR A 44 13.70 6.14 3.74
C TYR A 44 14.77 6.65 2.78
N ALA A 45 14.36 7.59 1.94
CA ALA A 45 15.22 8.36 1.07
C ALA A 45 14.90 9.86 1.18
N ALA A 46 15.97 10.67 1.18
CA ALA A 46 15.91 12.13 1.20
C ALA A 46 16.31 12.79 -0.14
N SER A 47 16.77 12.00 -1.11
CA SER A 47 17.14 12.46 -2.46
C SER A 47 16.65 11.48 -3.52
N LYS A 48 16.67 11.90 -4.80
CA LYS A 48 16.28 11.04 -5.92
C LYS A 48 17.24 9.86 -6.10
N GLU A 49 18.54 10.11 -5.93
CA GLU A 49 19.59 9.11 -5.97
C GLU A 49 19.40 8.09 -4.85
N GLY A 50 19.12 8.58 -3.64
CA GLY A 50 18.78 7.73 -2.49
C GLY A 50 17.51 6.91 -2.74
N MET A 51 16.50 7.48 -3.41
CA MET A 51 15.29 6.74 -3.77
C MET A 51 15.60 5.60 -4.75
N ALA A 52 16.42 5.85 -5.77
CA ALA A 52 16.80 4.83 -6.75
C ALA A 52 17.54 3.66 -6.06
N LYS A 53 18.55 3.97 -5.24
CA LYS A 53 19.30 2.98 -4.46
C LYS A 53 18.40 2.16 -3.54
N GLN A 54 17.54 2.82 -2.77
CA GLN A 54 16.61 2.15 -1.85
C GLN A 54 15.56 1.30 -2.59
N THR A 55 15.21 1.68 -3.82
CA THR A 55 14.29 0.89 -4.65
C THR A 55 14.94 -0.40 -5.12
N GLU A 56 16.19 -0.33 -5.56
CA GLU A 56 16.98 -1.49 -5.94
C GLU A 56 17.16 -2.44 -4.76
N GLU A 57 17.61 -1.93 -3.62
CA GLU A 57 17.75 -2.71 -2.38
C GLU A 57 16.43 -3.34 -1.92
N GLY A 58 15.32 -2.61 -2.03
CA GLY A 58 13.97 -3.12 -1.79
C GLY A 58 13.61 -4.33 -2.67
N LYS A 59 13.95 -4.27 -3.96
CA LYS A 59 13.68 -5.34 -4.92
C LYS A 59 14.60 -6.54 -4.74
N GLU A 60 15.86 -6.32 -4.39
CA GLU A 60 16.83 -7.40 -4.21
C GLU A 60 16.61 -8.14 -2.90
N ASN A 61 16.47 -7.41 -1.79
CA ASN A 61 16.54 -7.99 -0.45
C ASN A 61 15.16 -8.22 0.20
N TYR A 62 14.13 -7.51 -0.25
CA TYR A 62 12.84 -7.51 0.45
C TYR A 62 11.67 -8.04 -0.40
N GLN A 63 11.86 -8.34 -1.68
CA GLN A 63 10.77 -8.74 -2.57
C GLN A 63 9.97 -9.95 -2.06
N GLU A 64 10.63 -10.99 -1.57
CA GLU A 64 9.95 -12.17 -1.01
C GLU A 64 9.19 -11.82 0.27
N LYS A 65 9.81 -11.05 1.17
CA LYS A 65 9.19 -10.61 2.42
C LYS A 65 7.97 -9.72 2.16
N ILE A 66 8.05 -8.81 1.18
CA ILE A 66 6.94 -7.96 0.73
C ILE A 66 5.80 -8.85 0.25
N LYS A 67 6.08 -9.80 -0.65
CA LYS A 67 5.08 -10.75 -1.18
C LYS A 67 4.35 -11.49 -0.07
N LEU A 68 5.08 -12.13 0.84
CA LEU A 68 4.51 -12.90 1.95
C LEU A 68 3.72 -12.01 2.92
N THR A 69 4.23 -10.81 3.22
CA THR A 69 3.55 -9.88 4.12
C THR A 69 2.26 -9.37 3.52
N VAL A 70 2.22 -9.07 2.22
CA VAL A 70 0.99 -8.68 1.50
C VAL A 70 -0.02 -9.82 1.48
N GLN A 71 0.41 -11.06 1.25
CA GLN A 71 -0.48 -12.22 1.30
C GLN A 71 -1.15 -12.36 2.68
N LEU A 72 -0.37 -12.21 3.75
CA LEU A 72 -0.87 -12.23 5.12
C LEU A 72 -1.81 -11.05 5.39
N ALA A 73 -1.47 -9.85 4.92
CA ALA A 73 -2.29 -8.66 5.07
C ALA A 73 -3.68 -8.83 4.42
N ILE A 74 -3.73 -9.33 3.18
CA ILE A 74 -4.97 -9.64 2.46
C ILE A 74 -5.80 -10.66 3.26
N ALA A 75 -5.17 -11.72 3.74
CA ALA A 75 -5.85 -12.76 4.52
C ALA A 75 -6.44 -12.21 5.84
N GLN A 76 -5.74 -11.29 6.50
CA GLN A 76 -6.17 -10.70 7.77
C GLN A 76 -7.29 -9.69 7.58
N VAL A 77 -7.13 -8.75 6.64
CA VAL A 77 -8.17 -7.76 6.30
C VAL A 77 -9.45 -8.46 5.79
N ARG A 78 -9.33 -9.62 5.16
CA ARG A 78 -10.51 -10.41 4.77
C ARG A 78 -11.21 -11.10 5.95
N ARG A 79 -10.45 -11.57 6.95
CA ARG A 79 -10.99 -12.28 8.13
C ARG A 79 -11.62 -11.32 9.13
N ASP A 80 -10.94 -10.23 9.42
CA ASP A 80 -11.41 -9.14 10.28
C ASP A 80 -11.11 -7.84 9.52
N PRO A 81 -12.06 -7.32 8.71
CA PRO A 81 -11.87 -6.05 8.03
C PRO A 81 -11.57 -5.04 9.13
N ILE A 82 -10.36 -4.48 9.14
CA ILE A 82 -9.83 -3.66 10.24
C ILE A 82 -10.94 -2.73 10.71
N ARG A 83 -11.52 -3.12 11.86
CA ARG A 83 -12.92 -2.86 12.23
C ARG A 83 -13.26 -1.40 12.12
N LYS A 84 -13.99 -0.99 11.07
CA LYS A 84 -14.70 0.31 10.95
C LYS A 84 -13.97 1.44 11.70
N ALA A 85 -12.65 1.54 11.53
CA ALA A 85 -11.84 2.37 12.40
C ALA A 85 -12.00 3.81 11.94
N THR A 86 -12.21 4.74 12.88
CA THR A 86 -12.23 6.16 12.56
C THR A 86 -10.87 6.55 11.99
N ARG A 87 -10.83 6.87 10.69
CA ARG A 87 -9.60 7.24 10.00
C ARG A 87 -9.10 8.58 10.53
N ILE A 88 -7.79 8.69 10.78
CA ILE A 88 -7.16 9.99 11.03
C ILE A 88 -7.14 10.73 9.69
N THR A 89 -7.89 11.83 9.60
CA THR A 89 -7.81 12.75 8.45
C THR A 89 -6.60 13.65 8.63
N SER A 90 -5.50 13.35 7.95
CA SER A 90 -4.39 14.32 7.84
C SER A 90 -4.81 15.44 6.86
N PRO A 91 -4.75 16.73 7.26
CA PRO A 91 -5.13 17.85 6.39
C PRO A 91 -4.41 17.87 5.03
N SER A 92 -3.21 17.30 4.93
CA SER A 92 -2.38 17.29 3.72
C SER A 92 -2.88 16.37 2.60
N TYR A 93 -3.77 15.40 2.86
CA TYR A 93 -4.31 14.50 1.81
C TYR A 93 -5.54 15.05 1.09
N LEU A 94 -6.22 16.07 1.65
CA LEU A 94 -7.40 16.69 1.03
C LEU A 94 -7.06 17.49 -0.24
N GLY A 95 -5.84 18.05 -0.32
CA GLY A 95 -5.41 18.84 -1.48
C GLY A 95 -5.16 18.01 -2.76
N LYS A 96 -5.11 16.68 -2.67
CA LYS A 96 -4.85 15.78 -3.81
C LYS A 96 -6.11 15.10 -4.36
N MET A 97 -7.22 15.10 -3.62
CA MET A 97 -8.51 14.52 -4.05
C MET A 97 -9.52 15.55 -4.56
N SER A 98 -9.27 16.85 -4.42
CA SER A 98 -10.14 17.91 -4.95
C SER A 98 -9.89 18.27 -6.42
N VAL A 99 -8.87 17.70 -7.07
CA VAL A 99 -8.52 18.04 -8.48
C VAL A 99 -9.00 17.03 -9.53
N GLU A 100 -9.64 15.92 -9.16
CA GLU A 100 -10.20 14.95 -10.12
C GLU A 100 -11.74 14.98 -10.21
N GLY A 101 -12.36 16.12 -9.86
CA GLY A 101 -13.82 16.27 -9.84
C GLY A 101 -14.37 17.48 -10.57
N SER A 102 -13.57 18.21 -11.34
CA SER A 102 -14.01 19.42 -12.03
C SER A 102 -13.61 19.44 -13.50
N ASP A 103 -14.02 18.43 -14.25
CA ASP A 103 -14.21 18.55 -15.71
C ASP A 103 -15.55 17.89 -16.03
N GLY A 104 -16.59 18.72 -16.08
CA GLY A 104 -17.97 18.30 -16.27
C GLY A 104 -18.95 19.45 -16.04
N VAL A 105 -18.79 20.53 -16.81
CA VAL A 105 -19.86 21.49 -17.13
C VAL A 105 -20.00 21.52 -18.64
#